data_AF-A0A359GYP0-F1
#
_entry.id   AF-A0A359GYP0-F1
#
_cell.length_a   1.000
_cell.length_b   1.000
_cell.length_c   1.000
_cell.angle_alpha   90.00
_cell.angle_beta   90.00
_cell.angle_gamma   90.00
#
_symmetry.space_group_name_H-M   'P 1'
#
loop_
_entity.id
_entity.type
_entity.pdbx_description
1 polymer ?
#
loop_
_entity_poly.entity_id
_entity_poly.type
_entity_poly.pdbx_seq_one_letter_code
_entity_poly.pdbx_strand_id
1 'polypeptide(L)'
;SYAYENVRLLQLSKSRVFPNGLSNNAGQVGKHYLSHHQGSPVLALYPKDLHNWYGLPAQGVAIDNWADDNFDHGDLDFIGGANLWVHTDR
;
A
#
# COMPACT_ATOMS: atom_id res chain seq x y z
N SER A 1 -7.55 -4.70 -0.98
CA SER A 1 -8.79 -5.44 -0.74
C SER A 1 -9.42 -5.98 -2.04
N TYR A 2 -9.78 -5.14 -3.03
CA TYR A 2 -10.51 -5.52 -4.25
C TYR A 2 -10.02 -6.79 -5.00
N ALA A 3 -8.73 -6.88 -5.34
CA ALA A 3 -8.22 -8.00 -6.15
C ALA A 3 -8.39 -9.37 -5.46
N TYR A 4 -8.13 -9.44 -4.15
CA TYR A 4 -8.22 -10.68 -3.39
C TYR A 4 -9.66 -11.13 -3.16
N GLU A 5 -10.55 -10.19 -2.81
CA GLU A 5 -11.95 -10.54 -2.55
C GLU A 5 -12.70 -10.92 -3.83
N ASN A 6 -12.36 -10.34 -4.98
CA ASN A 6 -12.93 -10.78 -6.26
C ASN A 6 -12.47 -12.19 -6.64
N VAL A 7 -11.18 -12.48 -6.49
CA VAL A 7 -10.64 -13.83 -6.74
C VAL A 7 -11.32 -14.84 -5.81
N ARG A 8 -11.45 -14.51 -4.52
CA ARG A 8 -12.16 -15.34 -3.54
C ARG A 8 -13.62 -15.56 -3.93
N LEU A 9 -14.33 -14.49 -4.31
CA LEU A 9 -15.72 -14.58 -4.75
C LEU A 9 -15.86 -15.54 -5.95
N LEU A 10 -15.05 -15.36 -7.00
CA LEU A 10 -15.08 -16.21 -8.19
C LEU A 10 -14.80 -17.69 -7.87
N GLN A 11 -13.83 -17.96 -7.00
CA GLN A 11 -13.52 -19.33 -6.56
C GLN A 11 -14.66 -19.99 -5.76
N LEU A 12 -15.39 -19.20 -4.98
CA LEU A 12 -16.51 -19.67 -4.17
C LEU A 12 -17.83 -19.77 -4.95
N SER A 13 -17.98 -19.04 -6.06
CA SER A 13 -19.15 -19.08 -6.94
C SER A 13 -19.21 -20.38 -7.77
N LYS A 14 -19.49 -21.50 -7.10
CA LYS A 14 -19.59 -22.82 -7.72
C LYS A 14 -20.99 -23.13 -8.22
N SER A 15 -21.07 -23.85 -9.33
CA SER A 15 -22.32 -24.38 -9.88
C SER A 15 -22.06 -25.69 -10.62
N ARG A 16 -23.12 -26.34 -11.13
CA ARG A 16 -22.98 -27.54 -11.97
C ARG A 16 -22.12 -27.29 -13.23
N VAL A 17 -22.19 -26.07 -13.80
CA VAL A 17 -21.42 -25.68 -14.99
C VAL A 17 -20.00 -25.22 -14.62
N PHE A 18 -19.81 -24.75 -13.38
CA PHE A 18 -18.56 -24.22 -12.86
C PHE A 18 -18.18 -24.93 -11.54
N PRO A 19 -17.83 -26.22 -11.56
CA PRO A 19 -17.52 -26.98 -10.34
C PRO A 19 -16.29 -26.46 -9.59
N ASN A 20 -15.38 -25.79 -10.32
CA ASN A 20 -14.13 -25.25 -9.80
C ASN A 20 -14.17 -23.74 -9.51
N GLY A 21 -15.37 -23.14 -9.50
CA GLY A 21 -15.57 -21.69 -9.37
C GLY A 21 -15.88 -21.01 -10.70
N LEU A 22 -16.59 -19.89 -10.66
CA LEU A 22 -17.07 -19.16 -11.82
C LEU A 22 -15.89 -18.76 -12.71
N SER A 23 -15.97 -19.10 -14.01
CA SER A 23 -14.90 -18.87 -14.99
C SER A 23 -13.58 -19.60 -14.70
N ASN A 24 -13.56 -20.57 -13.77
CA ASN A 24 -12.33 -21.27 -13.35
C ASN A 24 -12.23 -22.72 -13.87
N ASN A 25 -12.93 -23.10 -14.94
CA ASN A 25 -12.85 -24.45 -15.50
C ASN A 25 -11.43 -24.79 -16.01
N ALA A 26 -10.65 -23.78 -16.43
CA ALA A 26 -9.25 -23.92 -16.81
C ALA A 26 -8.26 -23.82 -15.62
N GLY A 27 -8.77 -23.64 -14.39
CA GLY A 27 -7.96 -23.59 -13.17
C GLY A 27 -6.97 -22.42 -13.13
N GLN A 28 -7.29 -21.27 -13.72
CA GLN A 28 -6.41 -20.10 -13.79
C GLN A 28 -6.75 -18.99 -12.79
N VAL A 29 -7.97 -18.97 -12.23
CA VAL A 29 -8.38 -17.91 -11.29
C VAL A 29 -7.50 -17.97 -10.04
N GLY A 30 -6.95 -16.84 -9.63
CA GLY A 30 -6.03 -16.73 -8.50
C GLY A 30 -4.59 -17.19 -8.77
N LYS A 31 -4.27 -17.63 -9.99
CA LYS A 31 -2.88 -17.85 -10.43
C LYS A 31 -2.28 -16.59 -11.04
N HIS A 32 -0.96 -16.63 -11.26
CA HIS A 32 -0.20 -15.55 -11.89
C HIS A 32 -0.34 -14.22 -11.14
N TYR A 33 -0.43 -14.30 -9.81
CA TYR A 33 -0.46 -13.12 -8.98
C TYR A 33 0.87 -12.37 -9.13
N LEU A 34 0.76 -11.13 -9.60
CA LEU A 34 1.86 -10.21 -9.73
C LEU A 34 1.70 -9.14 -8.67
N SER A 35 2.80 -8.84 -7.99
CA SER A 35 2.91 -7.70 -7.09
C SER A 35 4.13 -6.89 -7.47
N HIS A 36 4.14 -5.63 -7.08
CA HIS A 36 5.34 -4.82 -7.14
C HIS A 36 6.14 -5.04 -5.85
N HIS A 37 7.39 -5.45 -5.99
CA HIS A 37 8.32 -5.38 -4.87
C HIS A 37 8.71 -3.90 -4.65
N GLN A 38 7.99 -3.21 -3.77
CA GLN A 38 8.25 -1.81 -3.42
C GLN A 38 9.34 -1.64 -2.34
N GLY A 39 10.00 -2.71 -1.92
CA GLY A 39 10.93 -2.72 -0.77
C GLY A 39 12.31 -2.11 -1.00
N SER A 40 12.52 -1.32 -2.05
CA SER A 40 13.82 -0.70 -2.33
C SER A 40 13.74 0.84 -2.31
N PRO A 41 13.34 1.46 -1.18
CA PRO A 41 13.49 2.90 -1.05
C PRO A 41 14.98 3.24 -1.00
N VAL A 42 15.38 4.29 -1.71
CA VAL A 42 16.68 4.92 -1.52
C VAL A 42 16.45 6.13 -0.61
N LEU A 43 17.12 6.13 0.55
CA LEU A 43 17.13 7.27 1.47
C LEU A 43 18.37 8.12 1.21
N ALA A 44 18.19 9.44 1.15
CA ALA A 44 19.28 10.38 0.93
C ALA A 44 19.06 11.67 1.74
N LEU A 45 20.13 12.19 2.32
CA LEU A 45 20.16 13.50 2.98
C LEU A 45 20.76 14.53 2.02
N TYR A 46 20.12 15.69 1.91
CA TYR A 46 20.57 16.78 1.05
C TYR A 46 20.91 18.01 1.90
N PRO A 47 22.02 18.72 1.61
CA PRO A 47 22.39 19.94 2.34
C PRO A 47 21.56 21.17 1.93
N LYS A 48 20.57 21.00 1.05
CA LYS A 48 19.71 22.07 0.51
C LYS A 48 18.27 21.56 0.38
N ASP A 49 17.34 22.50 0.41
CA ASP A 49 15.92 22.19 0.19
C ASP A 49 15.66 21.75 -1.26
N LEU A 50 14.98 20.61 -1.42
CA LEU A 50 14.63 20.03 -2.70
C LEU A 50 13.35 20.62 -3.30
N HIS A 51 12.49 21.26 -2.49
CA HIS A 51 11.23 21.84 -2.97
C HIS A 51 10.40 20.86 -3.82
N ASN A 52 10.23 19.60 -3.37
CA ASN A 52 9.61 18.52 -4.17
C ASN A 52 8.08 18.59 -4.22
N TRP A 53 7.55 19.75 -4.64
CA TRP A 53 6.10 20.03 -4.68
C TRP A 53 5.33 19.23 -5.74
N TYR A 54 6.02 18.53 -6.65
CA TYR A 54 5.41 17.72 -7.70
C TYR A 54 6.32 16.56 -8.10
N GLY A 55 5.77 15.34 -8.19
CA GLY A 55 6.51 14.10 -8.42
C GLY A 55 5.61 12.93 -8.80
N LEU A 56 6.20 11.80 -9.18
CA LEU A 56 5.45 10.55 -9.41
C LEU A 56 4.86 10.04 -8.07
N PRO A 57 3.79 9.22 -8.07
CA PRO A 57 3.13 8.72 -6.85
C PRO A 57 4.05 8.09 -5.80
N ALA A 58 5.21 7.61 -6.23
CA ALA A 58 6.24 7.07 -5.36
C ALA A 58 6.98 8.13 -4.51
N GLN A 59 6.69 9.42 -4.69
CA GLN A 59 7.39 10.56 -4.07
C GLN A 59 6.49 11.36 -3.13
N GLY A 60 5.59 10.69 -2.41
CA GLY A 60 4.78 11.37 -1.39
C GLY A 60 5.65 12.02 -0.32
N VAL A 61 5.25 13.21 0.15
CA VAL A 61 5.95 13.97 1.19
C VAL A 61 5.30 13.71 2.53
N ALA A 62 6.09 13.32 3.52
CA ALA A 62 5.66 13.16 4.89
C ALA A 62 6.14 14.34 5.74
N ILE A 63 5.26 14.85 6.59
CA ILE A 63 5.62 15.72 7.72
C ILE A 63 5.60 14.82 8.97
N ASP A 64 6.79 14.50 9.46
CA ASP A 64 7.01 13.53 10.55
C ASP A 64 7.19 14.22 11.93
N ASN A 65 6.88 15.51 12.06
CA ASN A 65 7.03 16.25 13.33
C ASN A 65 6.27 15.66 14.52
N TRP A 66 5.26 14.82 14.25
CA TRP A 66 4.45 14.13 15.26
C TRP A 66 4.58 12.61 15.18
N ALA A 67 5.61 12.11 14.49
CA ALA A 67 5.91 10.69 14.39
C ALA A 67 7.22 10.36 15.12
N ASP A 68 7.27 9.15 15.68
CA ASP A 68 8.41 8.60 16.43
C ASP A 68 8.91 9.59 17.50
N ASP A 69 10.22 9.63 17.74
CA ASP A 69 10.86 10.48 18.75
C ASP A 69 11.06 11.94 18.29
N ASN A 70 10.38 12.40 17.23
CA ASN A 70 10.51 13.79 16.74
C ASN A 70 9.84 14.83 17.65
N PHE A 71 9.09 14.40 18.66
CA PHE A 71 8.47 15.27 19.67
C PHE A 71 8.38 14.56 21.03
N ASP A 72 8.28 15.35 22.10
CA ASP A 72 8.07 14.78 23.44
C ASP A 72 6.63 14.29 23.59
N HIS A 73 6.50 12.97 23.64
CA HIS A 73 5.24 12.28 23.89
C HIS A 73 5.32 11.41 25.16
N GLY A 74 6.26 11.68 26.06
CA GLY A 74 6.48 10.89 27.29
C GLY A 74 5.27 10.89 28.24
N ASP A 75 4.50 11.97 28.24
CA ASP A 75 3.29 12.14 29.05
C ASP A 75 1.99 11.76 28.31
N LEU A 76 2.08 11.18 27.10
CA LEU A 76 0.94 10.82 26.27
C LEU A 76 0.72 9.29 26.24
N ASP A 77 -0.53 8.87 26.07
CA ASP A 77 -0.94 7.45 26.10
C ASP A 77 -0.93 6.79 24.71
N PHE A 78 0.11 7.04 23.92
CA PHE A 78 0.32 6.38 22.63
C PHE A 78 1.82 6.23 22.33
N ILE A 79 2.16 5.30 21.42
CA ILE A 79 3.53 5.00 21.03
C ILE A 79 3.76 5.51 19.61
N GLY A 80 4.77 6.36 19.40
CA GLY A 80 5.30 6.75 18.09
C GLY A 80 4.43 7.72 17.26
N GLY A 81 3.30 8.20 17.78
CA GLY A 81 2.49 9.25 17.15
C GLY A 81 1.99 8.92 15.74
N ALA A 82 1.91 9.92 14.86
CA ALA A 82 1.44 9.80 13.48
C ALA A 82 2.09 10.84 12.57
N ASN A 83 2.20 10.54 11.27
CA ASN A 83 2.65 11.50 10.27
C ASN A 83 1.53 12.00 9.35
N LEU A 84 1.73 13.20 8.82
CA LEU A 84 0.89 13.73 7.74
C LEU A 84 1.56 13.40 6.41
N TRP A 85 0.92 12.53 5.62
CA TRP A 85 1.45 12.11 4.34
C TRP A 85 0.59 12.65 3.18
N VAL A 86 1.23 13.35 2.24
CA VAL A 86 0.59 13.89 1.04
C VAL A 86 1.18 13.20 -0.18
N HIS A 87 0.33 12.62 -1.03
CA HIS A 87 0.75 12.09 -2.33
C HIS A 87 0.45 13.14 -3.38
N THR A 88 1.32 13.23 -4.38
CA THR A 88 1.28 14.27 -5.42
C THR A 88 0.25 14.00 -6.52
N ASP A 89 -0.65 13.03 -6.36
CA ASP A 89 -1.55 12.61 -7.42
C ASP A 89 -2.82 11.89 -6.92
N ARG A 90 -3.94 12.35 -7.48
CA ARG A 90 -5.19 11.63 -7.70
C ARG A 90 -5.51 11.66 -9.18
#